data_AF-A0A7V4QFB0-F1
#
_entry.id   AF-A0A7V4QFB0-F1
#
_cell.length_a   1.000
_cell.length_b   1.000
_cell.length_c   1.000
_cell.angle_alpha   90.00
_cell.angle_beta   90.00
_cell.angle_gamma   90.00
#
_symmetry.space_group_name_H-M   'P 1'
#
loop_
_entity.id
_entity.type
_entity.pdbx_description
1 polymer ?
#
loop_
_entity_poly.entity_id
_entity_poly.type
_entity_poly.pdbx_seq_one_letter_code
_entity_poly.pdbx_strand_id
1 'polypeptide(L)' 'MKEKIIISLDQKEQIELERIVTDSDEKQALEFLKEVVKKKVDKATAPGCKPIFEWRGKEPQILTNLKDKKKIKKLKF' A
#
# COMPACT_ATOMS: atom_id res chain seq x y z
N MET A 1 7.29 12.31 -28.84
CA MET A 1 8.20 12.42 -27.67
C MET A 1 7.85 11.30 -26.71
N LYS A 2 8.81 10.50 -26.24
CA LYS A 2 8.54 9.48 -25.20
C LYS A 2 8.35 10.20 -23.86
N GLU A 3 7.23 9.97 -23.20
CA GLU A 3 6.99 10.45 -21.84
C GLU A 3 8.01 9.80 -20.89
N LYS A 4 8.77 10.62 -20.17
CA LYS A 4 9.69 10.15 -19.14
C LYS A 4 8.93 10.10 -17.82
N ILE A 5 8.81 8.90 -17.25
CA ILE A 5 8.20 8.68 -15.94
C ILE A 5 9.32 8.52 -14.92
N ILE A 6 9.27 9.34 -13.85
CA ILE A 6 10.23 9.27 -12.75
C ILE A 6 9.60 8.43 -11.63
N ILE A 7 10.29 7.35 -11.25
CA ILE A 7 9.87 6.47 -10.15
C ILE A 7 10.91 6.62 -9.04
N SER A 8 10.48 7.13 -7.88
CA SER A 8 11.34 7.19 -6.70
C SER A 8 11.44 5.81 -6.06
N LEU A 9 12.64 5.35 -5.74
CA LEU A 9 12.91 4.10 -5.03
C LEU A 9 13.35 4.41 -3.60
N ASP A 10 12.92 3.57 -2.65
CA ASP A 10 13.47 3.62 -1.28
C ASP A 10 14.89 3.01 -1.26
N GLN A 11 15.69 3.34 -0.24
CA GLN A 11 17.10 2.93 -0.17
C GLN A 11 17.31 1.40 -0.30
N LYS A 12 16.40 0.59 0.27
CA LYS A 12 16.44 -0.87 0.12
C LYS A 12 16.12 -1.32 -1.31
N GLU A 13 15.12 -0.69 -1.95
CA GLU A 13 14.72 -1.01 -3.32
C GLU A 13 15.83 -0.64 -4.31
N GLN A 14 16.56 0.45 -4.05
CA GLN A 14 17.71 0.87 -4.85
C GLN A 14 18.85 -0.15 -4.78
N ILE A 15 19.25 -0.57 -3.58
CA ILE A 15 20.34 -1.55 -3.40
C ILE A 15 20.02 -2.87 -4.11
N GLU A 16 18.76 -3.31 -4.05
CA GLU A 16 18.33 -4.54 -4.69
C GLU A 16 18.35 -4.44 -6.22
N LEU A 17 17.91 -3.30 -6.76
CA LEU A 17 18.01 -3.04 -8.19
C LEU A 17 19.48 -2.96 -8.67
N GLU A 18 20.35 -2.30 -7.92
CA GLU A 18 21.78 -2.22 -8.23
C GLU A 18 22.43 -3.61 -8.27
N ARG A 19 22.05 -4.50 -7.36
CA ARG A 19 22.51 -5.90 -7.37
C ARG A 19 22.07 -6.63 -8.64
N ILE A 20 20.80 -6.56 -9.00
CA ILE A 20 20.25 -7.24 -10.18
C ILE A 20 20.91 -6.72 -11.48
N VAL A 21 21.12 -5.40 -11.57
CA VAL A 21 21.80 -4.77 -12.72
C VAL A 21 23.27 -5.21 -12.79
N THR A 22 23.95 -5.34 -11.65
CA THR A 22 25.33 -5.84 -11.60
C THR A 22 25.43 -7.29 -12.11
N ASP A 23 24.43 -8.12 -11.80
CA ASP A 23 24.34 -9.49 -12.26
C ASP A 23 23.89 -9.61 -13.75
N SER A 24 23.66 -8.48 -14.44
CA SER A 24 23.27 -8.39 -15.85
C SER A 24 21.97 -9.14 -16.23
N ASP A 25 21.09 -9.38 -15.25
CA ASP A 25 19.79 -10.00 -15.51
C ASP A 25 18.73 -8.93 -15.81
N GLU A 26 18.62 -8.57 -17.09
CA GLU A 26 17.62 -7.59 -17.58
C GLU A 26 16.18 -8.02 -17.30
N LYS A 27 15.91 -9.34 -17.35
CA LYS A 27 14.56 -9.88 -17.15
C LYS A 27 14.15 -9.72 -15.70
N GLN A 28 15.04 -10.07 -14.79
CA GLN A 28 14.84 -9.92 -13.35
C GLN A 28 14.70 -8.45 -12.96
N ALA A 29 15.50 -7.54 -13.56
CA ALA A 29 15.39 -6.11 -13.28
C ALA A 29 14.01 -5.55 -13.66
N LEU A 30 13.50 -5.99 -14.81
CA LEU A 30 12.19 -5.54 -15.32
C LEU A 30 11.03 -6.12 -14.49
N GLU A 31 11.16 -7.35 -14.01
CA GLU A 31 10.20 -7.99 -13.11
C GLU A 31 10.17 -7.29 -11.75
N PHE A 32 11.32 -7.00 -11.17
CA PHE A 32 11.44 -6.23 -9.92
C PHE A 32 10.79 -4.84 -10.04
N LEU A 33 11.08 -4.09 -11.10
CA LEU A 33 10.49 -2.77 -11.32
C LEU A 33 8.96 -2.84 -11.44
N LYS A 34 8.42 -3.87 -12.11
CA LYS A 34 6.97 -4.08 -12.19
C LYS A 34 6.35 -4.30 -10.82
N GLU A 35 6.97 -5.12 -9.97
CA GLU A 35 6.47 -5.38 -8.62
C GLU A 35 6.50 -4.11 -7.75
N VAL A 36 7.60 -3.35 -7.79
CA VAL A 36 7.73 -2.11 -7.04
C VAL A 36 6.67 -1.10 -7.48
N VAL A 37 6.50 -0.89 -8.78
CA VAL A 37 5.48 0.04 -9.31
C VAL A 37 4.08 -0.42 -8.92
N LYS A 38 3.77 -1.71 -9.10
CA LYS A 38 2.46 -2.27 -8.73
C LYS A 38 2.16 -2.03 -7.26
N LYS A 39 3.10 -2.31 -6.37
CA LYS A 39 2.95 -2.08 -4.92
C LYS A 39 2.71 -0.61 -4.59
N LYS A 40 3.40 0.33 -5.26
CA LYS A 40 3.20 1.78 -5.05
C LYS A 40 1.84 2.25 -5.57
N VAL A 41 1.41 1.74 -6.72
CA VAL A 41 0.06 2.00 -7.26
C VAL A 41 -1.01 1.42 -6.35
N ASP A 42 -0.87 0.17 -5.91
CA ASP A 42 -1.81 -0.49 -5.01
C ASP A 42 -1.91 0.26 -3.68
N LYS A 43 -0.77 0.74 -3.14
CA LYS A 43 -0.76 1.57 -1.93
C LYS A 43 -1.41 2.94 -2.13
N ALA A 44 -1.23 3.56 -3.29
CA ALA A 44 -1.83 4.86 -3.62
C ALA A 44 -3.33 4.76 -3.91
N THR A 45 -3.77 3.65 -4.51
CA THR A 45 -5.17 3.34 -4.85
C THR A 45 -5.91 2.66 -3.71
N ALA A 46 -5.21 2.13 -2.71
CA ALA A 46 -5.81 1.59 -1.51
C ALA A 46 -6.74 2.63 -0.87
N PRO A 47 -7.95 2.23 -0.44
CA PRO A 47 -8.82 3.14 0.28
C PRO A 47 -8.10 3.56 1.57
N GLY A 48 -7.55 4.77 1.58
CA GLY A 48 -6.87 5.32 2.74
C GLY A 48 -7.80 5.43 3.95
N CYS A 49 -7.21 5.64 5.13
CA CYS A 49 -7.98 6.13 6.27
C CYS A 49 -8.57 7.50 5.90
N LYS A 50 -9.84 7.52 5.50
CA LYS A 50 -10.58 8.77 5.37
C LYS A 50 -10.66 9.39 6.77
N PRO A 51 -10.26 10.65 6.97
CA PRO A 51 -10.46 11.30 8.25
C PRO A 51 -11.95 11.33 8.59
N ILE A 52 -12.29 11.31 9.89
CA ILE A 52 -13.65 11.08 10.40
C ILE A 52 -14.68 12.05 9.79
N PHE A 53 -14.27 13.28 9.48
CA PHE A 53 -15.15 14.30 8.88
C PHE A 53 -15.55 14.00 7.43
N GLU A 54 -14.80 13.17 6.70
CA GLU A 54 -15.14 12.76 5.32
C GLU A 54 -16.18 11.62 5.27
N TRP A 55 -16.58 11.07 6.42
CA TRP A 55 -17.49 9.93 6.48
C TRP A 55 -18.96 10.29 6.19
N ARG A 56 -19.29 11.58 5.96
CA ARG A 56 -20.64 12.07 5.61
C ARG A 56 -21.76 11.45 6.44
N GLY A 57 -21.52 11.25 7.75
CA GLY A 57 -22.50 10.68 8.68
C GLY A 57 -22.73 9.16 8.57
N LYS A 58 -22.03 8.43 7.70
CA LYS A 58 -22.07 6.96 7.64
C LYS A 58 -20.79 6.40 8.27
N GLU A 59 -20.91 5.99 9.52
CA GLU A 59 -19.81 5.36 10.26
C GLU A 59 -19.36 4.07 9.50
N PRO A 60 -18.06 3.87 9.26
CA PRO A 60 -17.58 2.67 8.58
C PRO A 60 -17.91 1.43 9.40
N GLN A 61 -18.29 0.34 8.71
CA GLN A 61 -18.70 -0.93 9.33
C GLN A 61 -17.65 -1.53 10.29
N ILE A 62 -16.39 -1.15 10.14
CA ILE A 62 -15.30 -1.53 11.05
C ILE A 62 -15.56 -1.02 12.48
N LEU A 63 -16.11 0.19 12.63
CA LEU A 63 -16.42 0.76 13.94
C LEU A 63 -17.67 0.14 14.57
N THR A 64 -18.69 -0.21 13.78
CA THR A 64 -19.86 -0.93 14.30
C THR A 64 -19.44 -2.29 14.86
N ASN A 65 -18.64 -3.06 14.12
CA ASN A 65 -18.12 -4.35 14.55
C ASN A 65 -17.25 -4.27 15.83
N LEU A 66 -16.50 -3.18 16.02
CA LEU A 66 -15.71 -2.94 17.24
C LEU A 66 -16.58 -2.57 18.45
N LYS A 67 -17.65 -1.79 18.25
CA LYS A 67 -18.63 -1.46 19.29
C LYS A 67 -19.38 -2.70 19.76
N ASP A 68 -19.76 -3.59 18.84
CA ASP A 68 -20.45 -4.83 19.15
C ASP A 68 -19.57 -5.79 19.97
N LYS A 69 -18.29 -5.93 19.62
CA LYS A 69 -17.31 -6.69 20.42
C LYS A 69 -17.12 -6.13 21.83
N LYS A 70 -17.14 -4.79 22.01
CA LYS A 70 -17.07 -4.15 23.33
C LYS A 70 -18.36 -4.34 24.13
N LYS A 71 -19.54 -4.35 23.50
CA LYS A 71 -20.82 -4.68 24.14
C LYS A 71 -20.84 -6.13 24.64
N ILE A 72 -20.40 -7.09 23.82
CA ILE A 72 -20.33 -8.51 24.21
C ILE A 72 -19.40 -8.71 25.41
N LYS A 73 -18.28 -7.98 25.51
CA LYS A 73 -17.41 -8.02 26.69
C LYS A 73 -18.04 -7.41 27.95
N LYS A 74 -18.95 -6.43 27.81
CA LYS A 74 -19.66 -5.82 28.95
C LYS A 74 -20.84 -6.65 29.46
N LEU A 75 -21.42 -7.53 28.64
CA LEU A 75 -22.50 -8.44 29.03
C LEU A 75 -22.03 -9.76 29.68
N LYS A 76 -20.72 -10.00 29.78
CA LYS A 76 -20.14 -11.17 30.46
C LYS A 76 -19.77 -10.85 31.92
N PHE A 77 -20.73 -10.36 32.68
CA PHE A 77 -20.68 -10.25 34.14
C PHE A 77 -21.97 -10.81 34.72
#